data_AF-A0A2H9MA00-F1
#
_entry.id   AF-A0A2H9MA00-F1
#
_cell.length_a   1.000
_cell.length_b   1.000
_cell.length_c   1.000
_cell.angle_alpha   90.00
_cell.angle_beta   90.00
_cell.angle_gamma   90.00
#
_symmetry.space_group_name_H-M   'P 1'
#
loop_
_entity.id
_entity.type
_entity.pdbx_description
1 polymer ?
#
loop_
_entity_poly.entity_id
_entity_poly.type
_entity_poly.pdbx_seq_one_letter_code
_entity_poly.pdbx_strand_id
1 'polypeptide(L)' 'GVYTQDESDSTSKVPGLGDIPILGWLFKNNTKAKSKKELLVFITPKILKDTLGSN' A
#
# COMPACT_ATOMS: atom_id res chain seq x y z
N GLY A 1 -11.26 4.73 10.47
CA GLY A 1 -10.13 4.83 9.52
C GLY A 1 -9.70 3.44 9.11
N VAL A 2 -9.12 3.28 7.93
CA VAL A 2 -8.52 2.00 7.49
C VAL A 2 -7.05 2.23 7.15
N TYR A 3 -6.22 1.26 7.53
CA TYR A 3 -4.78 1.23 7.33
C TYR A 3 -4.44 0.04 6.43
N THR A 4 -3.76 0.27 5.31
CA THR A 4 -3.28 -0.80 4.41
C THR A 4 -1.82 -0.59 4.08
N GLN A 5 -1.02 -1.65 4.23
CA GLN A 5 0.40 -1.66 3.87
C GLN A 5 0.64 -2.84 2.92
N ASP A 6 1.06 -2.51 1.70
CA ASP A 6 1.48 -3.51 0.70
C ASP A 6 3.01 -3.43 0.54
N GLU A 7 3.68 -4.57 0.69
CA GLU A 7 5.13 -4.71 0.49
C GLU A 7 5.37 -5.74 -0.61
N SER A 8 6.10 -5.34 -1.64
CA SER A 8 6.40 -6.18 -2.81
C SER A 8 7.91 -6.17 -3.05
N ASP A 9 8.50 -7.35 -2.93
CA ASP A 9 9.90 -7.60 -3.24
C ASP A 9 10.01 -8.35 -4.56
N SER A 10 10.68 -7.73 -5.53
CA SER A 10 10.99 -8.36 -6.82
C SER A 10 12.50 -8.38 -7.04
N THR A 11 13.01 -9.55 -7.43
CA THR A 11 14.42 -9.73 -7.78
C THR A 11 14.49 -10.23 -9.20
N SER A 12 15.08 -9.44 -10.08
CA SER A 12 15.42 -9.84 -11.45
C SER A 12 16.93 -10.08 -11.53
N LYS A 13 17.36 -11.20 -12.12
CA LYS A 13 18.78 -11.54 -12.24
C LYS A 13 19.08 -12.22 -13.57
N VAL A 14 20.30 -12.03 -14.05
CA VAL A 14 20.80 -12.80 -15.21
C VAL A 14 21.10 -14.23 -14.76
N PRO A 15 20.53 -15.27 -15.40
CA PRO A 15 20.81 -16.66 -15.04
C PRO A 15 22.30 -16.99 -15.25
N GLY A 16 22.87 -17.76 -14.31
CA GLY A 16 24.31 -18.04 -14.26
C GLY A 16 25.11 -16.92 -13.60
N LEU A 17 25.20 -15.74 -14.23
CA LEU A 17 26.05 -14.64 -13.75
C LEU A 17 25.57 -14.04 -12.42
N GLY A 18 24.26 -14.03 -12.16
CA GLY A 18 23.69 -13.54 -10.91
C GLY A 18 24.10 -14.35 -9.69
N ASP A 19 24.51 -15.61 -9.84
CA ASP A 19 24.81 -16.51 -8.73
C ASP A 19 26.32 -16.62 -8.42
N ILE A 20 27.15 -15.84 -9.11
CA ILE A 20 28.59 -15.78 -8.86
C ILE A 20 28.87 -15.13 -7.49
N PRO A 21 29.64 -15.79 -6.60
CA PRO A 21 30.08 -15.18 -5.35
C PRO A 21 30.86 -13.89 -5.62
N ILE A 22 30.69 -12.86 -4.79
CA ILE A 22 31.39 -11.56 -4.88
C ILE A 22 30.91 -10.67 -6.05
N LEU A 23 30.64 -11.22 -7.24
CA LEU A 23 30.30 -10.45 -8.45
C LEU A 23 28.82 -10.47 -8.85
N GLY A 24 28.04 -11.42 -8.32
CA GLY A 24 26.65 -11.64 -8.75
C GLY A 24 25.70 -10.45 -8.50
N TRP A 25 26.08 -9.49 -7.64
CA TRP A 25 25.29 -8.30 -7.37
C TRP A 25 25.28 -7.29 -8.52
N LEU A 26 26.31 -7.25 -9.39
CA LEU A 26 26.31 -6.38 -10.58
C LEU A 26 25.29 -6.83 -11.64
N PHE A 27 24.87 -8.10 -11.57
CA PHE A 27 23.96 -8.74 -12.52
C PHE A 27 22.58 -9.04 -11.90
N LYS A 28 22.29 -8.41 -10.76
CA LYS A 28 21.02 -8.48 -10.04
C LYS A 28 20.40 -7.09 -9.95
N ASN A 29 19.10 -7.00 -10.21
CA ASN A 29 18.29 -5.82 -9.94
C ASN A 29 17.22 -6.18 -8.92
N ASN A 30 17.33 -5.59 -7.73
CA ASN A 30 16.35 -5.76 -6.66
C ASN A 30 15.45 -4.52 -6.62
N THR A 31 14.14 -4.70 -6.79
CA THR A 31 13.17 -3.62 -6.67
C THR A 31 12.27 -3.92 -5.50
N LYS A 32 12.33 -3.03 -4.50
CA LYS A 32 11.47 -3.04 -3.31
C LYS A 32 10.43 -1.95 -3.46
N ALA A 33 9.15 -2.32 -3.45
CA ALA A 33 8.04 -1.39 -3.51
C ALA A 33 7.25 -1.46 -2.20
N LYS A 34 7.06 -0.30 -1.55
CA LYS A 34 6.26 -0.18 -0.32
C LYS A 34 5.14 0.82 -0.56
N SER A 35 3.89 0.36 -0.45
CA SER A 35 2.70 1.21 -0.55
C SER A 35 2.03 1.31 0.81
N LYS A 36 1.78 2.53 1.27
CA LYS A 36 1.07 2.83 2.52
C LYS A 36 -0.17 3.65 2.17
N LYS A 37 -1.36 3.15 2.55
CA LYS A 37 -2.64 3.85 2.35
C LYS A 37 -3.29 4.08 3.72
N GLU A 38 -3.59 5.35 4.01
CA GLU A 38 -4.31 5.78 5.20
C GLU A 38 -5.59 6.49 4.77
N LEU A 39 -6.75 5.96 5.15
CA LEU A 39 -8.04 6.59 4.88
C LEU A 39 -8.74 6.92 6.20
N LEU A 40 -9.03 8.20 6.40
CA LEU A 40 -9.83 8.69 7.51
C LEU A 40 -11.22 9.07 7.00
N VAL A 41 -12.24 8.53 7.66
CA VAL A 41 -13.65 8.85 7.38
C VAL A 41 -14.24 9.44 8.65
N PHE A 42 -14.71 10.68 8.55
CA PHE A 42 -15.40 11.39 9.63
C PHE A 42 -16.87 11.51 9.27
N ILE A 43 -17.76 11.22 10.24
CA ILE A 43 -19.20 11.32 10.05
C ILE A 43 -19.74 12.18 11.20
N THR A 44 -20.38 13.30 10.87
CA THR A 44 -21.07 14.14 11.85
C THR A 44 -22.57 13.95 11.67
N PRO A 45 -23.23 13.10 12.49
CA PRO A 45 -24.67 12.96 12.40
C PRO A 45 -25.35 14.26 12.84
N LYS A 46 -26.38 14.69 12.10
CA LYS A 46 -27.28 15.78 12.51
C LYS A 46 -28.65 15.18 12.83
N ILE A 47 -29.11 15.39 14.07
CA ILE A 47 -30.48 15.02 14.45
C ILE A 47 -31.42 16.10 13.91
N LEU A 48 -32.28 15.70 12.98
CA LEU A 48 -33.41 16.52 12.55
C LEU A 48 -34.54 16.25 13.54
N LYS A 49 -34.94 17.27 14.31
CA LYS A 49 -36.20 17.20 15.05
C LYS A 49 -37.31 17.37 14.03
N ASP A 50 -38.26 16.43 14.03
CA ASP A 50 -39.45 16.52 13.21
C ASP A 50 -40.33 17.63 13.79
N THR A 51 -40.04 18.86 13.38
CA THR A 51 -40.90 20.01 13.63
C THR A 51 -41.60 20.27 12.31
N LEU A 52 -42.90 19.98 12.26
CA LEU A 52 -43.86 20.35 11.19
C LEU A 52 -44.15 19.26 10.13
N GLY A 53 -44.78 18.16 10.55
CA GLY A 53 -45.78 17.44 9.76
C GLY A 53 -47.10 17.50 10.53
N SER A 54 -47.88 18.57 10.42
CA SER A 54 -48.92 18.81 9.40
C SER A 54 -50.27 18.25 9.86
N ASN A 55 -51.13 19.20 10.26
CA ASN A 55 -52.54 19.14 10.67
C ASN A 55 -52.83 18.71 12.11
#